data_AF-A0A6P8HXB1-F1
#
_entry.id   AF-A0A6P8HXB1-F1
#
_cell.length_a   1.000
_cell.length_b   1.000
_cell.length_c   1.000
_cell.angle_alpha   90.00
_cell.angle_beta   90.00
_cell.angle_gamma   90.00
#
_symmetry.space_group_name_H-M   'P 1'
#
loop_
_entity.id
_entity.type
_entity.pdbx_description
1 polymer ?
#
loop_
_entity_poly.entity_id
_entity_poly.type
_entity_poly.pdbx_seq_one_letter_code
_entity_poly.pdbx_strand_id
1 'polypeptide(L)'
;MKFMKQTNVQSHIEGCTALCALIQGCQESASSLLKSDEITNLIVALSTKEGLEIQIVAAETLALATSDKTLCSTLGEAGLASLKHLYHLKNDRVRVRALVVS
;
A
#
# COMPACT_ATOMS: atom_id res chain seq x y z
N MET A 1 3.70 3.44 -14.41
CA MET A 1 4.39 3.44 -13.11
C MET A 1 5.91 3.49 -13.26
N LYS A 2 6.47 4.65 -13.65
CA LYS A 2 7.92 4.81 -13.79
C LYS A 2 8.63 4.89 -12.41
N PHE A 3 7.99 5.53 -11.44
CA PHE A 3 8.54 5.77 -10.10
C PHE A 3 8.64 4.53 -9.22
N MET A 4 7.68 3.59 -9.34
CA MET A 4 7.73 2.31 -8.61
C MET A 4 8.80 1.33 -9.12
N LYS A 5 9.37 1.59 -10.30
CA LYS A 5 10.43 0.75 -10.90
C LYS A 5 11.83 1.29 -10.64
N GLN A 6 11.96 2.41 -9.92
CA GLN A 6 13.23 3.05 -9.61
C GLN A 6 13.77 2.55 -8.26
N THR A 7 15.08 2.43 -8.11
CA THR A 7 15.71 1.94 -6.87
C THR A 7 15.65 2.92 -5.70
N ASN A 8 15.22 4.16 -5.92
CA ASN A 8 15.13 5.18 -4.88
C ASN A 8 13.83 5.01 -4.06
N VAL A 9 13.99 4.97 -2.73
CA VAL A 9 12.88 4.93 -1.76
C VAL A 9 11.91 6.10 -1.97
N GLN A 10 12.41 7.30 -2.29
CA GLN A 10 11.56 8.46 -2.54
C GLN A 10 10.61 8.24 -3.71
N SER A 11 11.09 7.59 -4.78
CA SER A 11 10.28 7.26 -5.95
C SER A 11 9.22 6.21 -5.63
N HIS A 12 9.50 5.29 -4.71
CA HIS A 12 8.48 4.36 -4.19
C HIS A 12 7.41 5.08 -3.38
N ILE A 13 7.78 6.03 -2.52
CA ILE A 13 6.83 6.84 -1.75
C ILE A 13 5.92 7.65 -2.68
N GLU A 14 6.49 8.33 -3.68
CA GLU A 14 5.74 9.08 -4.70
C GLU A 14 4.83 8.17 -5.51
N GLY A 15 5.33 6.99 -5.89
CA GLY A 15 4.55 5.97 -6.60
C GLY A 15 3.33 5.51 -5.79
N CYS A 16 3.52 5.16 -4.52
CA CYS A 16 2.44 4.73 -3.63
C CYS A 16 1.44 5.86 -3.38
N THR A 17 1.91 7.09 -3.21
CA THR A 17 1.06 8.28 -3.05
C THR A 17 0.18 8.50 -4.29
N ALA A 18 0.76 8.40 -5.49
CA ALA A 18 0.01 8.48 -6.74
C ALA A 18 -1.00 7.32 -6.86
N LEU A 19 -0.64 6.12 -6.42
CA LEU A 19 -1.55 4.97 -6.39
C LEU A 19 -2.72 5.18 -5.41
N CYS A 20 -2.48 5.74 -4.22
CA CYS A 20 -3.55 6.11 -3.28
C CYS A 20 -4.55 7.08 -3.92
N ALA A 21 -4.06 8.08 -4.66
CA ALA A 21 -4.90 9.03 -5.38
C ALA A 21 -5.71 8.34 -6.49
N LEU A 22 -5.10 7.39 -7.22
CA LEU A 22 -5.80 6.60 -8.23
C LEU A 22 -6.87 5.68 -7.62
N ILE A 23 -6.60 5.00 -6.50
CA ILE A 23 -7.59 4.15 -5.84
C ILE A 23 -8.84 4.96 -5.45
N GLN A 24 -8.64 6.19 -4.96
CA GLN A 24 -9.73 7.07 -4.52
C GLN A 24 -10.45 7.78 -5.68
N GLY A 25 -9.75 8.11 -6.78
CA GLY A 25 -10.31 8.90 -7.87
C GLY A 25 -10.66 8.14 -9.15
N CYS A 26 -10.01 7.00 -9.42
CA CYS A 26 -10.19 6.22 -10.65
C CYS A 26 -9.89 4.73 -10.41
N GLN A 27 -10.87 4.03 -9.83
CA GLN A 27 -10.73 2.64 -9.39
C GLN A 27 -10.34 1.66 -10.51
N GLU A 28 -10.85 1.83 -11.74
CA GLU A 28 -10.52 0.94 -12.86
C GLU A 28 -9.02 0.99 -13.21
N SER A 29 -8.44 2.20 -13.25
CA SER A 29 -7.02 2.39 -13.51
C SER A 29 -6.17 1.82 -12.37
N ALA A 30 -6.57 2.05 -11.11
CA ALA A 30 -5.89 1.46 -9.96
C ALA A 30 -5.93 -0.08 -9.99
N SER A 31 -7.09 -0.65 -10.32
CA SER A 31 -7.27 -2.10 -10.43
C SER A 31 -6.41 -2.72 -11.52
N SER A 32 -6.27 -2.05 -12.68
CA SER A 32 -5.38 -2.51 -13.74
C SER A 32 -3.91 -2.57 -13.30
N LEU A 33 -3.48 -1.64 -12.44
CA LEU A 33 -2.10 -1.56 -11.94
C LEU A 33 -1.83 -2.58 -10.84
N LEU A 34 -2.78 -2.75 -9.91
CA LEU A 34 -2.67 -3.68 -8.80
C LEU A 34 -2.75 -5.16 -9.21
N LYS A 35 -3.30 -5.47 -10.39
CA LYS A 35 -3.21 -6.80 -11.01
C LYS A 35 -1.78 -7.22 -11.36
N SER A 36 -0.81 -6.31 -11.33
CA SER A 36 0.60 -6.63 -11.53
C SER A 36 1.24 -7.04 -10.21
N ASP A 37 1.65 -8.31 -10.11
CA ASP A 37 2.35 -8.85 -8.92
C ASP A 37 3.57 -8.02 -8.52
N GLU A 38 4.24 -7.37 -9.49
CA GLU A 38 5.39 -6.48 -9.23
C GLU A 38 5.01 -5.33 -8.27
N ILE A 39 3.83 -4.73 -8.48
CA ILE A 39 3.35 -3.58 -7.70
C ILE A 39 2.85 -4.04 -6.34
N THR A 40 2.10 -5.14 -6.31
CA THR A 40 1.58 -5.73 -5.06
C THR A 40 2.72 -6.16 -4.15
N ASN A 41 3.74 -6.83 -4.71
CA ASN A 41 4.93 -7.23 -3.97
C ASN A 41 5.75 -6.04 -3.49
N LEU A 42 5.83 -4.95 -4.28
CA LEU A 42 6.50 -3.73 -3.85
C LEU A 42 5.80 -3.13 -2.63
N ILE A 43 4.47 -2.97 -2.65
CA ILE A 43 3.71 -2.37 -1.54
C ILE A 43 3.88 -3.22 -0.27
N VAL A 44 3.80 -4.55 -0.39
CA VAL A 44 4.06 -5.48 0.71
C VAL A 44 5.49 -5.33 1.24
N ALA A 45 6.48 -5.24 0.36
CA ALA A 45 7.88 -5.04 0.76
C ALA A 45 8.12 -3.67 1.44
N LEU A 46 7.38 -2.63 1.08
CA LEU A 46 7.48 -1.33 1.76
C LEU A 46 6.92 -1.38 3.18
N SER A 47 5.93 -2.23 3.45
CA SER A 47 5.35 -2.38 4.80
C SER A 47 6.36 -2.90 5.84
N THR A 48 7.41 -3.60 5.40
CA THR A 48 8.44 -4.17 6.28
C THR A 48 9.68 -3.27 6.39
N LYS A 49 9.76 -2.19 5.60
CA LYS A 49 10.89 -1.25 5.67
C LYS A 49 10.77 -0.31 6.86
N GLU A 50 11.93 0.05 7.39
CA GLU A 50 12.04 1.10 8.39
C GLU A 50 11.94 2.48 7.73
N GLY A 51 11.33 3.43 8.44
CA GLY A 51 11.11 4.79 7.96
C GLY A 51 9.64 5.17 8.08
N LEU A 52 9.38 6.21 8.85
CA LEU A 52 8.01 6.64 9.17
C LEU A 52 7.19 6.91 7.91
N GLU A 53 7.75 7.65 6.95
CA GLU A 53 7.05 8.01 5.71
C GLU A 53 6.73 6.80 4.84
N ILE A 54 7.65 5.82 4.79
CA ILE A 54 7.46 4.57 4.04
C ILE A 54 6.33 3.74 4.68
N GLN A 55 6.34 3.62 6.00
CA GLN A 55 5.33 2.86 6.73
C GLN A 55 3.95 3.53 6.67
N ILE A 56 3.91 4.87 6.71
CA ILE A 56 2.66 5.64 6.53
C ILE A 56 2.09 5.38 5.14
N VAL A 57 2.89 5.55 4.08
CA VAL A 57 2.39 5.40 2.72
C VAL A 57 1.99 3.95 2.42
N ALA A 58 2.77 2.97 2.92
CA ALA A 58 2.42 1.56 2.78
C ALA A 58 1.11 1.22 3.51
N ALA A 59 0.93 1.70 4.74
CA ALA A 59 -0.31 1.49 5.50
C ALA A 59 -1.51 2.09 4.77
N GLU A 60 -1.37 3.31 4.25
CA GLU A 60 -2.44 4.01 3.55
C GLU A 60 -2.80 3.34 2.23
N THR A 61 -1.80 2.98 1.42
CA THR A 61 -2.03 2.25 0.16
C THR A 61 -2.70 0.90 0.41
N LEU A 62 -2.21 0.13 1.38
CA LEU A 62 -2.78 -1.17 1.70
C LEU A 62 -4.21 -1.03 2.23
N ALA A 63 -4.48 -0.09 3.13
CA ALA A 63 -5.82 0.13 3.67
C ALA A 63 -6.82 0.54 2.57
N LEU A 64 -6.44 1.47 1.69
CA LEU A 64 -7.30 1.85 0.57
C LEU A 64 -7.58 0.68 -0.37
N ALA A 65 -6.56 -0.13 -0.65
CA ALA A 65 -6.70 -1.26 -1.55
C ALA A 65 -7.45 -2.46 -0.92
N THR A 66 -7.35 -2.69 0.39
CA THR A 66 -8.13 -3.76 1.05
C THR A 66 -9.57 -3.35 1.35
N SER A 67 -9.87 -2.05 1.39
CA SER A 67 -11.24 -1.54 1.54
C SER A 67 -12.12 -1.79 0.30
N ASP A 68 -11.50 -2.01 -0.86
CA ASP A 68 -12.20 -2.37 -2.10
C ASP A 68 -12.18 -3.89 -2.31
N LYS A 69 -13.34 -4.49 -2.58
CA LYS A 69 -13.49 -5.95 -2.71
C LYS A 69 -12.64 -6.55 -3.84
N THR A 70 -12.50 -5.84 -4.95
CA THR A 70 -11.76 -6.29 -6.14
C THR A 70 -10.27 -6.26 -5.88
N LEU A 71 -9.80 -5.15 -5.32
CA LEU A 71 -8.40 -4.93 -4.99
C LEU A 71 -7.95 -5.82 -3.83
N CYS A 72 -8.79 -6.00 -2.81
CA CYS A 72 -8.53 -6.89 -1.69
C CYS A 72 -8.30 -8.33 -2.16
N SER A 73 -9.10 -8.81 -3.11
CA SER A 73 -8.92 -10.13 -3.73
C SER A 73 -7.57 -10.28 -4.45
N THR A 74 -6.99 -9.17 -4.93
CA THR A 74 -5.70 -9.14 -5.63
C THR A 74 -4.53 -9.10 -4.66
N LEU A 75 -4.68 -8.39 -3.54
CA LEU A 75 -3.69 -8.33 -2.45
C LEU A 75 -3.63 -9.62 -1.62
N GLY A 76 -4.76 -10.32 -1.52
CA GLY A 76 -4.89 -11.59 -0.82
C GLY A 76 -4.44 -11.52 0.64
N GLU A 77 -3.99 -12.67 1.15
CA GLU A 77 -3.54 -12.82 2.53
C GLU A 77 -2.27 -12.00 2.84
N ALA A 78 -1.40 -11.79 1.84
CA ALA A 78 -0.15 -11.05 2.02
C ALA A 78 -0.40 -9.57 2.35
N GLY A 79 -1.38 -8.94 1.68
CA GLY A 79 -1.78 -7.56 1.98
C GLY A 79 -2.38 -7.41 3.37
N LEU A 80 -3.25 -8.35 3.77
CA LEU A 80 -3.86 -8.38 5.10
C LEU A 80 -2.83 -8.62 6.21
N ALA A 81 -1.90 -9.54 5.99
CA ALA A 81 -0.80 -9.80 6.93
C ALA A 81 0.09 -8.56 7.09
N SER A 82 0.35 -7.83 6.01
CA SER A 82 1.12 -6.59 6.02
C SER A 82 0.40 -5.47 6.79
N LEU A 83 -0.91 -5.31 6.60
CA LEU A 83 -1.72 -4.38 7.39
C LEU A 83 -1.71 -4.73 8.87
N LYS A 84 -1.87 -6.02 9.20
CA LYS A 84 -1.79 -6.50 10.57
C LYS A 84 -0.42 -6.20 11.17
N HIS A 85 0.67 -6.42 10.44
CA HIS A 85 2.00 -6.04 10.90
C HIS A 85 2.10 -4.54 11.23
N LEU A 86 1.66 -3.68 10.31
CA LEU A 86 1.68 -2.22 10.48
C LEU A 86 0.81 -1.74 11.66
N TYR A 87 -0.31 -2.42 11.93
CA TYR A 87 -1.16 -2.14 13.09
C TYR A 87 -0.48 -2.40 14.45
N HIS A 88 0.45 -3.36 14.51
CA HIS A 88 1.17 -3.70 15.75
C HIS A 88 2.41 -2.81 15.97
N LEU A 89 2.76 -1.92 15.04
CA LEU A 89 3.84 -0.95 15.24
C LEU A 89 3.46 0.04 16.34
N LYS A 90 4.43 0.59 17.08
CA LYS A 90 4.17 1.53 18.18
C LYS A 90 3.76 2.94 17.73
N ASN A 91 3.82 3.23 16.43
CA ASN A 91 3.57 4.57 15.92
C ASN A 91 2.11 4.78 15.53
N ASP A 92 1.39 5.61 16.29
CA ASP A 92 -0.03 5.86 16.07
C ASP A 92 -0.36 6.41 14.67
N ARG A 93 0.56 7.15 14.03
CA ARG A 93 0.34 7.66 12.66
C ARG A 93 0.23 6.52 11.65
N VAL A 94 0.92 5.41 11.88
CA VAL A 94 0.86 4.20 11.05
C VAL A 94 -0.33 3.33 11.48
N ARG A 95 -0.48 3.10 12.79
CA ARG A 95 -1.54 2.23 13.34
C ARG A 95 -2.94 2.69 12.96
N VAL A 96 -3.25 3.98 13.08
CA VAL A 96 -4.59 4.52 12.77
C VAL A 96 -4.94 4.29 11.30
N ARG A 97 -3.96 4.35 10.39
CA ARG A 97 -4.17 4.08 8.96
C ARG A 97 -4.41 2.59 8.70
N ALA A 98 -3.70 1.73 9.40
CA ALA A 98 -3.89 0.28 9.30
C ALA A 98 -5.20 -0.20 9.94
N LEU A 99 -5.77 0.55 10.88
CA LEU A 99 -7.01 0.22 11.59
C LEU A 99 -8.26 0.27 10.70
N VAL A 100 -8.27 1.11 9.67
CA VAL A 100 -9.48 1.44 8.89
C VAL A 100 -10.13 0.19 8.23
N VAL A 101 -9.39 -0.91 8.11
CA VAL A 101 -9.82 -2.15 7.44
C VAL A 101 -9.49 -3.43 8.23
N SER A 102 -8.95 -3.31 9.44
CA SER A 102 -8.55 -4.46 10.27
C SER A 102 -9.70 -5.11 11.01
#